data_AF-A0A6J2QGZ0-F1
#
_entry.id   AF-A0A6J2QGZ0-F1
#
_cell.length_a   1.000
_cell.length_b   1.000
_cell.length_c   1.000
_cell.angle_alpha   90.00
_cell.angle_beta   90.00
_cell.angle_gamma   90.00
#
_symmetry.space_group_name_H-M   'P 1'
#
loop_
_entity.id
_entity.type
_entity.pdbx_description
1 polymer ?
#
loop_
_entity_poly.entity_id
_entity_poly.type
_entity_poly.pdbx_seq_one_letter_code
_entity_poly.pdbx_strand_id
1 'polypeptide(L)'
;MPAHFADSPEMEAIYKMLSVTQPPPAPEVIAKQYRPASVVDKAHINGRWLDSSRCLIQQGIQENDRIWLRFKYFAFYDIEPKYDVVRLNQLYEQARWAILLEDIDCTEEEMMLFGALQYHISKVSQLESQMLSSSAAMDDLESALQSLEVKMEGESSSASEMLENMTAPELNDYLKLFRPKRLTLKAYKQYWFKFQDTAISYFKSKEESIGEPIQQINLKGCEVVPDVNVTAQKFLIRLLIPAPEGMNEVYLRCENEQQYAQWMAACRLASKGKSLADSSFQSEIESIRSFLAMQKTRSGSHGNAAATDEIINTHSLVSPRYHKKYKAKQLAPRILDAYQNVAQLSLTDAVMRFLQIWQALPDFGLSYVVVRFKGSRKDEVLGIAPNRLIRIDLAVGDVVKTWRYNNMKQWNVNWDIRQVAIEFEGNINIAFACVTADCKIVHEFIGGYIFMSTRSRAKSDTLNEELFHKLTGGHEAL
;
A
#
# COMPACT_ATOMS: atom_id res chain seq x y z
N MET A 1 -8.41 16.05 -5.67
CA MET A 1 -7.26 16.99 -5.66
C MET A 1 -7.57 18.08 -4.64
N PRO A 2 -6.65 18.44 -3.73
CA PRO A 2 -6.86 19.53 -2.77
C PRO A 2 -7.09 20.87 -3.48
N ALA A 3 -7.85 21.76 -2.85
CA ALA A 3 -8.26 23.05 -3.45
C ALA A 3 -7.07 23.90 -3.94
N HIS A 4 -5.98 23.97 -3.16
CA HIS A 4 -4.77 24.72 -3.52
C HIS A 4 -4.00 24.18 -4.74
N PHE A 5 -4.32 22.96 -5.20
CA PHE A 5 -3.77 22.42 -6.45
C PHE A 5 -4.69 22.65 -7.65
N ALA A 6 -5.95 23.05 -7.42
CA ALA A 6 -6.93 23.35 -8.46
C ALA A 6 -6.90 24.83 -8.91
N ASP A 7 -6.03 25.64 -8.32
CA ASP A 7 -5.97 27.08 -8.58
C ASP A 7 -5.41 27.43 -9.97
N SER A 8 -4.55 26.56 -10.55
CA SER A 8 -3.99 26.76 -11.89
C SER A 8 -3.62 25.45 -12.59
N PRO A 9 -3.61 25.42 -13.95
CA PRO A 9 -3.19 24.24 -14.72
C PRO A 9 -1.77 23.76 -14.38
N GLU A 10 -0.86 24.67 -14.04
CA GLU A 10 0.50 24.33 -13.62
C GLU A 10 0.49 23.59 -12.28
N MET A 11 -0.32 24.04 -11.33
CA MET A 11 -0.48 23.39 -10.02
C MET A 11 -1.13 22.01 -10.15
N GLU A 12 -2.09 21.84 -11.06
CA GLU A 12 -2.65 20.52 -11.36
C GLU A 12 -1.60 19.57 -11.95
N ALA A 13 -0.73 20.06 -12.83
CA ALA A 13 0.36 19.28 -13.41
C ALA A 13 1.36 18.86 -12.33
N ILE A 14 1.69 19.75 -11.39
CA ILE A 14 2.54 19.44 -10.23
C ILE A 14 1.87 18.37 -9.35
N TYR A 15 0.58 18.50 -9.06
CA TYR A 15 -0.14 17.51 -8.28
C TYR A 15 -0.09 16.13 -8.94
N LYS A 16 -0.35 16.05 -10.25
CA LYS A 16 -0.23 14.80 -11.01
C LYS A 16 1.17 14.21 -10.94
N MET A 17 2.21 15.04 -11.11
CA MET A 17 3.60 14.60 -11.00
C MET A 17 3.94 14.02 -9.61
N LEU A 18 3.42 14.64 -8.54
CA LEU A 18 3.71 14.25 -7.15
C LEU A 18 2.83 13.12 -6.62
N SER A 19 1.66 12.87 -7.23
CA SER A 19 0.69 11.85 -6.81
C SER A 19 0.83 10.53 -7.57
N VAL A 20 1.47 10.53 -8.73
CA VAL A 20 1.69 9.33 -9.55
C VAL A 20 3.05 8.70 -9.21
N THR A 21 3.06 7.38 -9.03
CA THR A 21 4.28 6.60 -8.81
C THR A 21 5.15 6.61 -10.05
N GLN A 22 6.46 6.77 -9.88
CA GLN A 22 7.38 6.78 -11.00
C GLN A 22 7.64 5.35 -11.51
N PRO A 23 7.88 5.16 -12.82
CA PRO A 23 8.23 3.84 -13.34
C PRO A 23 9.53 3.32 -12.68
N PRO A 24 9.71 2.00 -12.58
CA PRO A 24 10.93 1.42 -12.04
C PRO A 24 12.18 1.98 -12.75
N PRO A 25 13.17 2.50 -12.01
CA PRO A 25 14.34 3.13 -12.60
C PRO A 25 15.18 2.09 -13.35
N ALA A 26 15.77 2.49 -14.47
CA ALA A 26 16.66 1.60 -15.21
C ALA A 26 17.84 1.14 -14.32
N PRO A 27 18.30 -0.12 -14.41
CA PRO A 27 19.36 -0.63 -13.54
C PRO A 27 20.65 0.20 -13.60
N GLU A 28 20.95 0.81 -14.75
CA GLU A 28 22.11 1.69 -14.92
C GLU A 28 21.99 2.97 -14.10
N VAL A 29 20.77 3.46 -13.89
CA VAL A 29 20.50 4.63 -13.04
C VAL A 29 20.74 4.25 -11.58
N ILE A 30 20.18 3.12 -11.13
CA ILE A 30 20.38 2.61 -9.76
C ILE A 30 21.88 2.41 -9.49
N ALA A 31 22.60 1.81 -10.43
CA ALA A 31 24.04 1.54 -10.29
C ALA A 31 24.91 2.80 -10.20
N LYS A 32 24.47 3.92 -10.80
CA LYS A 32 25.16 5.23 -10.73
C LYS A 32 24.85 6.02 -9.46
N GLN A 33 23.76 5.68 -8.76
CA GLN A 33 23.42 6.37 -7.52
C GLN A 33 24.41 6.00 -6.40
N TYR A 34 24.62 6.96 -5.50
CA TYR A 34 25.38 6.72 -4.29
C TYR A 34 24.70 5.66 -3.43
N ARG A 35 25.49 4.73 -2.89
CA ARG A 35 25.03 3.72 -1.94
C ARG A 35 25.95 3.73 -0.73
N PRO A 36 25.41 3.83 0.49
CA PRO A 36 26.24 3.80 1.68
C PRO A 36 26.86 2.40 1.84
N ALA A 37 28.19 2.34 1.92
CA ALA A 37 28.91 1.08 2.10
C ALA A 37 29.08 0.70 3.58
N SER A 38 28.89 1.66 4.48
CA SER A 38 29.07 1.50 5.92
C SER A 38 28.08 2.32 6.74
N VAL A 39 27.94 2.02 8.03
CA VAL A 39 27.13 2.82 8.97
C VAL A 39 27.68 4.25 9.09
N VAL A 40 29.00 4.43 8.93
CA VAL A 40 29.64 5.76 8.90
C VAL A 40 29.17 6.57 7.70
N ASP A 41 29.07 5.94 6.53
CA ASP A 41 28.56 6.57 5.31
C ASP A 41 27.09 7.00 5.48
N LYS A 42 26.27 6.13 6.10
CA LYS A 42 24.88 6.47 6.46
C LYS A 42 24.83 7.68 7.41
N ALA A 43 25.78 7.78 8.35
CA ALA A 43 25.84 8.88 9.31
C ALA A 43 26.20 10.24 8.70
N HIS A 44 26.99 10.28 7.62
CA HIS A 44 27.34 11.53 6.93
C HIS A 44 26.15 12.23 6.30
N ILE A 45 25.16 11.46 5.81
CA ILE A 45 23.93 12.03 5.22
C ILE A 45 23.13 12.78 6.29
N ASN A 46 23.02 12.23 7.50
CA ASN A 46 22.31 12.86 8.61
C ASN A 46 23.00 14.13 9.13
N GLY A 47 24.27 14.37 8.81
CA GLY A 47 24.94 15.63 9.13
C GLY A 47 24.49 16.82 8.28
N ARG A 48 23.64 16.61 7.26
CA ARG A 48 23.21 17.64 6.29
C ARG A 48 21.79 18.18 6.53
N TRP A 49 21.14 17.76 7.61
CA TRP A 49 19.82 18.30 7.95
C TRP A 49 19.93 19.78 8.30
N LEU A 50 19.05 20.59 7.71
CA LEU A 50 18.87 21.98 8.09
C LEU A 50 18.27 22.07 9.49
N ASP A 51 18.64 23.12 10.20
CA ASP A 51 18.11 23.51 11.49
C ASP A 51 16.73 24.13 11.32
N SER A 52 15.70 23.44 11.81
CA SER A 52 14.31 23.88 11.67
C SER A 52 13.97 25.13 12.50
N SER A 53 14.85 25.55 13.42
CA SER A 53 14.66 26.75 14.24
C SER A 53 15.35 27.99 13.67
N ARG A 54 15.97 27.90 12.49
CA ARG A 54 16.63 29.02 11.80
C ARG A 54 16.12 29.17 10.38
N CYS A 55 16.09 30.39 9.88
CA CYS A 55 15.70 30.63 8.49
C CYS A 55 16.78 30.14 7.50
N LEU A 56 16.40 29.93 6.24
CA LEU A 56 17.29 29.38 5.20
C LEU A 56 18.55 30.25 4.99
N ILE A 57 18.40 31.57 4.98
CA ILE A 57 19.51 32.51 4.75
C ILE A 57 20.56 32.47 5.89
N GLN A 58 20.11 32.25 7.13
CA GLN A 58 21.00 32.07 8.29
C GLN A 58 21.85 30.80 8.21
N GLN A 59 21.44 29.86 7.36
CA GLN A 59 22.12 28.59 7.11
C GLN A 59 22.91 28.63 5.79
N GLY A 60 23.05 29.82 5.17
CA GLY A 60 23.84 30.03 3.97
C GLY A 60 23.16 29.63 2.66
N ILE A 61 21.87 29.32 2.68
CA ILE A 61 21.11 28.99 1.48
C ILE A 61 20.74 30.26 0.73
N GLN A 62 21.12 30.31 -0.54
CA GLN A 62 20.88 31.43 -1.45
C GLN A 62 19.72 31.14 -2.40
N GLU A 63 19.34 32.16 -3.18
CA GLU A 63 18.35 32.01 -4.24
C GLU A 63 18.84 30.99 -5.28
N ASN A 64 17.95 30.12 -5.74
CA ASN A 64 18.21 29.03 -6.70
C ASN A 64 19.08 27.86 -6.18
N ASP A 65 19.44 27.85 -4.89
CA ASP A 65 20.08 26.68 -4.28
C ASP A 65 19.14 25.47 -4.26
N ARG A 66 19.72 24.28 -4.39
CA ARG A 66 18.99 23.02 -4.41
C ARG A 66 18.97 22.39 -3.03
N ILE A 67 17.78 22.19 -2.50
CA ILE A 67 17.55 21.49 -1.24
C ILE A 67 16.81 20.17 -1.47
N TRP A 68 17.01 19.23 -0.54
CA TRP A 68 16.31 17.95 -0.56
C TRP A 68 15.17 17.96 0.45
N LEU A 69 13.95 17.68 -0.03
CA LEU A 69 12.83 17.37 0.85
C LEU A 69 12.81 15.86 1.11
N ARG A 70 12.84 15.47 2.39
CA ARG A 70 12.82 14.08 2.86
C ARG A 70 12.02 13.98 4.15
N PHE A 71 11.39 12.83 4.38
CA PHE A 71 10.79 12.52 5.67
C PHE A 71 11.90 12.31 6.71
N LYS A 72 12.03 13.26 7.65
CA LYS A 72 13.05 13.27 8.72
C LYS A 72 12.67 12.37 9.89
N TYR A 73 11.42 12.45 10.35
CA TYR A 73 10.92 11.71 11.51
C TYR A 73 10.09 10.50 11.06
N PHE A 74 10.53 9.31 11.44
CA PHE A 74 9.91 8.03 11.06
C PHE A 74 8.76 7.67 12.02
N ALA A 75 7.93 8.67 12.31
CA ALA A 75 6.73 8.57 13.13
C ALA A 75 5.56 9.13 12.32
N PHE A 76 4.97 8.29 11.47
CA PHE A 76 3.94 8.72 10.53
C PHE A 76 2.57 8.71 11.20
N TYR A 77 1.96 9.88 11.30
CA TYR A 77 0.69 10.09 11.99
C TYR A 77 -0.47 10.20 10.99
N ASP A 78 -1.56 9.48 11.26
CA ASP A 78 -2.85 9.54 10.55
C ASP A 78 -2.70 9.67 9.02
N ILE A 79 -2.00 8.71 8.39
CA ILE A 79 -1.97 8.64 6.93
C ILE A 79 -3.35 8.18 6.45
N GLU A 80 -4.11 9.07 5.85
CA GLU A 80 -5.40 8.76 5.25
C GLU A 80 -5.31 8.72 3.73
N PRO A 81 -5.28 7.54 3.09
CA PRO A 81 -4.97 7.45 1.65
C PRO A 81 -5.88 8.25 0.73
N LYS A 82 -7.12 8.53 1.16
CA LYS A 82 -8.09 9.33 0.42
C LYS A 82 -7.68 10.80 0.32
N TYR A 83 -7.05 11.35 1.35
CA TYR A 83 -6.69 12.77 1.45
C TYR A 83 -5.17 12.99 1.23
N ASP A 84 -4.36 12.01 1.63
CA ASP A 84 -2.90 12.09 1.66
C ASP A 84 -2.23 11.50 0.41
N VAL A 85 -2.85 11.57 -0.77
CA VAL A 85 -2.33 10.92 -1.99
C VAL A 85 -0.86 11.29 -2.28
N VAL A 86 -0.53 12.59 -2.23
CA VAL A 86 0.84 13.08 -2.45
C VAL A 86 1.78 12.60 -1.33
N ARG A 87 1.38 12.77 -0.06
CA ARG A 87 2.19 12.35 1.09
C ARG A 87 2.49 10.86 1.06
N LEU A 88 1.49 10.04 0.74
CA LEU A 88 1.59 8.59 0.62
C LEU A 88 2.53 8.19 -0.52
N ASN A 89 2.37 8.80 -1.70
CA ASN A 89 3.22 8.53 -2.85
C ASN A 89 4.68 8.90 -2.60
N GLN A 90 4.94 10.10 -2.06
CA GLN A 90 6.31 10.54 -1.74
C GLN A 90 6.95 9.67 -0.66
N LEU A 91 6.16 9.20 0.31
CA LEU A 91 6.66 8.28 1.34
C LEU A 91 7.02 6.91 0.76
N TYR A 92 6.20 6.40 -0.15
CA TYR A 92 6.48 5.19 -0.91
C TYR A 92 7.76 5.33 -1.74
N GLU A 93 7.91 6.42 -2.50
CA GLU A 93 9.11 6.65 -3.31
C GLU A 93 10.36 6.73 -2.42
N GLN A 94 10.31 7.42 -1.28
CA GLN A 94 11.43 7.46 -0.34
C GLN A 94 11.77 6.05 0.20
N ALA A 95 10.77 5.26 0.58
CA ALA A 95 10.97 3.88 1.04
C ALA A 95 11.55 2.99 -0.07
N ARG A 96 11.03 3.11 -1.30
CA ARG A 96 11.47 2.36 -2.48
C ARG A 96 12.94 2.62 -2.78
N TRP A 97 13.35 3.90 -2.81
CA TRP A 97 14.76 4.24 -2.99
C TRP A 97 15.65 3.75 -1.85
N ALA A 98 15.18 3.82 -0.60
CA ALA A 98 15.94 3.29 0.54
C ALA A 98 16.20 1.78 0.41
N ILE A 99 15.25 0.99 -0.10
CA ILE A 99 15.40 -0.45 -0.35
C ILE A 99 16.33 -0.71 -1.54
N LEU A 100 16.13 -0.01 -2.67
CA LEU A 100 16.93 -0.22 -3.88
C LEU A 100 18.39 0.20 -3.71
N LEU A 101 18.65 1.24 -2.93
CA LEU A 101 20.00 1.75 -2.66
C LEU A 101 20.67 1.10 -1.45
N GLU A 102 20.00 0.17 -0.77
CA GLU A 102 20.54 -0.55 0.40
C GLU A 102 20.83 0.40 1.58
N ASP A 103 20.07 1.50 1.67
CA ASP A 103 20.08 2.40 2.83
C ASP A 103 19.50 1.67 4.06
N ILE A 104 18.51 0.81 3.83
CA ILE A 104 17.97 -0.13 4.81
C ILE A 104 18.10 -1.56 4.27
N ASP A 105 18.63 -2.45 5.10
CA ASP A 105 18.80 -3.85 4.74
C ASP A 105 17.50 -4.63 4.92
N CYS A 106 17.26 -5.57 4.01
CA CYS A 106 16.18 -6.54 4.11
C CYS A 106 16.66 -7.94 3.69
N THR A 107 15.90 -8.94 4.12
CA THR A 107 16.13 -10.34 3.77
C THR A 107 15.85 -10.60 2.28
N GLU A 108 16.23 -11.78 1.81
CA GLU A 108 16.00 -12.17 0.42
C GLU A 108 14.51 -12.30 0.09
N GLU A 109 13.73 -12.91 1.00
CA GLU A 109 12.28 -13.08 0.83
C GLU A 109 11.56 -11.72 0.82
N GLU A 110 11.92 -10.82 1.74
CA GLU A 110 11.38 -9.46 1.78
C GLU A 110 11.72 -8.68 0.50
N MET A 111 12.94 -8.80 -0.04
CA MET A 111 13.31 -8.17 -1.31
C MET A 111 12.47 -8.68 -2.48
N MET A 112 12.19 -9.99 -2.57
CA MET A 112 11.33 -10.52 -3.63
C MET A 112 9.91 -9.98 -3.51
N LEU A 113 9.39 -9.84 -2.28
CA LEU A 113 8.09 -9.24 -2.02
C LEU A 113 8.05 -7.75 -2.35
N PHE A 114 9.10 -6.98 -2.02
CA PHE A 114 9.24 -5.58 -2.44
C PHE A 114 9.29 -5.45 -3.96
N GLY A 115 10.00 -6.34 -4.65
CA GLY A 115 10.03 -6.37 -6.12
C GLY A 115 8.65 -6.67 -6.72
N ALA A 116 7.91 -7.61 -6.13
CA ALA A 116 6.56 -7.96 -6.56
C ALA A 116 5.56 -6.82 -6.34
N LEU A 117 5.65 -6.11 -5.21
CA LEU A 117 4.83 -4.93 -4.93
C LEU A 117 5.16 -3.78 -5.88
N GLN A 118 6.43 -3.49 -6.14
CA GLN A 118 6.84 -2.47 -7.12
C GLN A 118 6.31 -2.77 -8.53
N TYR A 119 6.41 -4.04 -8.95
CA TYR A 119 5.84 -4.50 -10.21
C TYR A 119 4.33 -4.24 -10.28
N HIS A 120 3.61 -4.65 -9.22
CA HIS A 120 2.16 -4.48 -9.15
C HIS A 120 1.75 -3.01 -9.17
N ILE A 121 2.40 -2.18 -8.34
CA ILE A 121 2.16 -0.73 -8.25
C ILE A 121 2.39 -0.06 -9.61
N SER A 122 3.51 -0.36 -10.29
CA SER A 122 3.79 0.18 -11.62
C SER A 122 2.74 -0.22 -12.65
N LYS A 123 2.32 -1.49 -12.63
CA LYS A 123 1.31 -2.01 -13.56
C LYS A 123 -0.06 -1.36 -13.35
N VAL A 124 -0.52 -1.26 -12.10
CA VAL A 124 -1.83 -0.68 -11.78
C VAL A 124 -1.83 0.84 -12.03
N SER A 125 -0.74 1.54 -11.70
CA SER A 125 -0.62 2.99 -11.94
C SER A 125 -0.69 3.34 -13.44
N GLN A 126 -0.08 2.53 -14.31
CA GLN A 126 -0.18 2.70 -15.76
C GLN A 126 -1.61 2.46 -16.28
N LEU A 127 -2.29 1.42 -15.77
CA LEU A 127 -3.66 1.10 -16.14
C LEU A 127 -4.65 2.20 -15.71
N GLU A 128 -4.51 2.74 -14.49
CA GLU A 128 -5.34 3.85 -14.01
C GLU A 128 -5.12 5.12 -14.84
N SER A 129 -3.87 5.41 -15.21
CA SER A 129 -3.52 6.55 -16.07
C SER A 129 -4.14 6.42 -17.47
N GLN A 130 -4.17 5.22 -18.03
CA GLN A 130 -4.82 4.94 -19.31
C GLN A 130 -6.35 5.05 -19.22
N MET A 131 -6.97 4.55 -18.14
CA MET A 131 -8.41 4.67 -17.92
C MET A 131 -8.87 6.14 -17.82
N LEU A 132 -8.12 6.98 -17.08
CA LEU A 132 -8.37 8.43 -16.98
C LEU A 132 -8.22 9.17 -18.31
N SER A 133 -7.31 8.73 -19.19
CA SER A 133 -7.17 9.29 -20.54
C SER A 133 -8.29 8.82 -21.49
N SER A 134 -8.79 7.60 -21.29
CA SER A 134 -9.87 7.03 -22.10
C SER A 134 -11.26 7.53 -21.69
N SER A 135 -11.46 7.92 -20.43
CA SER A 135 -12.74 8.49 -19.98
C SER A 135 -12.96 9.88 -20.58
N ALA A 136 -11.90 10.71 -20.69
CA ALA A 136 -12.00 12.00 -21.37
C ALA A 136 -12.37 11.86 -22.86
N ALA A 137 -11.82 10.84 -23.55
CA ALA A 137 -12.16 10.54 -24.94
C ALA A 137 -13.55 9.88 -25.10
N MET A 138 -14.02 9.15 -24.08
CA MET A 138 -15.37 8.57 -24.06
C MET A 138 -16.45 9.61 -23.72
N ASP A 139 -16.17 10.58 -22.84
CA ASP A 139 -17.08 11.70 -22.54
C ASP A 139 -17.31 12.59 -23.78
N ASP A 140 -16.25 12.84 -24.56
CA ASP A 140 -16.36 13.56 -25.84
C ASP A 140 -17.17 12.76 -26.90
N LEU A 141 -17.09 11.43 -26.87
CA LEU A 141 -17.84 10.55 -27.77
C LEU A 141 -19.30 10.39 -27.35
N GLU A 142 -19.58 10.33 -26.05
CA GLU A 142 -20.92 10.26 -25.46
C GLU A 142 -21.67 11.59 -25.66
N SER A 143 -20.97 12.73 -25.51
CA SER A 143 -21.49 14.05 -25.88
C SER A 143 -21.77 14.19 -27.39
N ALA A 144 -20.97 13.55 -28.26
CA ALA A 144 -21.20 13.55 -29.70
C ALA A 144 -22.37 12.63 -30.11
N LEU A 145 -22.54 11.48 -29.44
CA LEU A 145 -23.68 10.57 -29.64
C LEU A 145 -25.00 11.22 -29.23
N GLN A 146 -25.01 11.98 -28.14
CA GLN A 146 -26.19 12.67 -27.64
C GLN A 146 -26.63 13.84 -28.54
N SER A 147 -25.72 14.34 -29.38
CA SER A 147 -26.04 15.36 -30.41
C SER A 147 -26.65 14.79 -31.69
N LEU A 148 -26.62 13.46 -31.87
CA LEU A 148 -27.08 12.77 -33.10
C LEU A 148 -28.38 11.97 -32.93
N GLU A 149 -29.01 11.97 -31.75
CA GLU A 149 -30.23 11.21 -31.50
C GLU A 149 -31.50 12.06 -31.74
N VAL A 150 -31.83 12.29 -33.01
CA VAL A 150 -33.11 12.85 -33.45
C VAL A 150 -34.07 11.71 -33.82
N LYS A 151 -35.09 11.52 -32.96
CA LYS A 151 -36.40 10.85 -33.14
C LYS A 151 -36.58 9.88 -34.33
N MET A 152 -36.95 8.64 -33.99
CA MET A 152 -38.12 7.97 -34.60
C MET A 152 -38.88 7.15 -33.56
N GLU A 153 -40.12 7.60 -33.27
CA GLU A 153 -41.16 6.81 -32.62
C GLU A 153 -41.76 5.82 -33.63
N GLY A 154 -42.10 4.62 -33.15
CA GLY A 154 -42.87 3.64 -33.91
C GLY A 154 -43.36 2.53 -32.99
N GLU A 155 -44.63 2.63 -32.60
CA GLU A 155 -45.38 1.57 -31.90
C GLU A 155 -45.51 0.32 -32.79
N SER A 156 -45.41 -0.87 -32.20
CA SER A 156 -46.52 -1.85 -32.22
C SER A 156 -46.13 -3.16 -31.52
N SER A 157 -47.10 -3.64 -30.77
CA SER A 157 -47.21 -4.92 -30.08
C SER A 157 -47.00 -6.16 -30.97
N SER A 158 -46.41 -7.22 -30.42
CA SER A 158 -46.99 -8.56 -30.53
C SER A 158 -46.58 -9.45 -29.36
N ALA A 159 -47.58 -10.16 -28.83
CA ALA A 159 -47.44 -11.24 -27.87
C ALA A 159 -47.13 -12.53 -28.60
N SER A 160 -46.14 -13.30 -28.12
CA SER A 160 -46.15 -14.77 -28.00
C SER A 160 -44.73 -15.25 -27.74
N GLU A 161 -44.48 -15.74 -26.52
CA GLU A 161 -43.82 -17.03 -26.28
C GLU A 161 -43.99 -17.37 -24.80
N MET A 162 -45.04 -18.14 -24.53
CA MET A 162 -45.28 -18.79 -23.25
C MET A 162 -44.61 -20.17 -23.24
N LEU A 163 -44.30 -20.61 -22.01
CA LEU A 163 -44.02 -21.97 -21.54
C LEU A 163 -42.58 -22.47 -21.66
N GLU A 164 -41.83 -22.33 -20.56
CA GLU A 164 -41.01 -23.43 -20.03
C GLU A 164 -41.05 -23.46 -18.48
N ASN A 165 -41.74 -24.50 -17.98
CA ASN A 165 -41.55 -25.27 -16.74
C ASN A 165 -41.59 -24.61 -15.35
N MET A 166 -42.74 -24.82 -14.70
CA MET A 166 -43.01 -24.72 -13.25
C MET A 166 -42.25 -25.78 -12.43
N THR A 167 -40.94 -25.62 -12.32
CA THR A 167 -40.13 -26.21 -11.23
C THR A 167 -39.20 -25.12 -10.74
N ALA A 168 -39.26 -24.77 -9.46
CA ALA A 168 -38.34 -23.79 -8.87
C ALA A 168 -36.89 -24.22 -9.21
N PRO A 169 -36.05 -23.34 -9.80
CA PRO A 169 -34.70 -23.72 -10.16
C PRO A 169 -33.93 -24.08 -8.89
N GLU A 170 -33.50 -25.33 -8.74
CA GLU A 170 -32.61 -25.72 -7.67
C GLU A 170 -31.16 -25.57 -8.15
N LEU A 171 -30.44 -24.59 -7.59
CA LEU A 171 -29.04 -24.38 -7.89
C LEU A 171 -28.18 -25.20 -6.92
N ASN A 172 -27.59 -26.28 -7.41
CA ASN A 172 -26.75 -27.18 -6.61
C ASN A 172 -25.43 -27.48 -7.32
N ASP A 173 -24.29 -27.18 -6.70
CA ASP A 173 -22.98 -27.32 -7.34
C ASP A 173 -21.84 -27.52 -6.34
N TYR A 174 -20.71 -28.05 -6.81
CA TYR A 174 -19.45 -27.98 -6.07
C TYR A 174 -18.78 -26.62 -6.28
N LEU A 175 -18.55 -25.88 -5.18
CA LEU A 175 -17.81 -24.62 -5.20
C LEU A 175 -16.67 -24.65 -4.18
N LYS A 176 -15.68 -23.78 -4.35
CA LYS A 176 -14.61 -23.60 -3.35
C LYS A 176 -14.89 -22.40 -2.46
N LEU A 177 -14.91 -22.63 -1.15
CA LEU A 177 -15.15 -21.64 -0.12
C LEU A 177 -13.84 -21.15 0.49
N PHE A 178 -13.72 -19.84 0.69
CA PHE A 178 -12.65 -19.24 1.48
C PHE A 178 -13.23 -18.20 2.47
N ARG A 179 -12.63 -18.16 3.67
CA ARG A 179 -12.98 -17.19 4.72
C ARG A 179 -11.71 -16.60 5.33
N PRO A 180 -11.56 -15.26 5.31
CA PRO A 180 -10.43 -14.61 5.95
C PRO A 180 -10.60 -14.71 7.49
N LYS A 181 -9.63 -15.32 8.18
CA LYS A 181 -9.48 -15.21 9.64
C LYS A 181 -8.25 -14.37 9.95
N ARG A 182 -8.36 -13.49 10.94
CA ARG A 182 -7.35 -12.46 11.31
C ARG A 182 -5.93 -12.99 11.56
N LEU A 183 -5.71 -14.30 11.76
CA LEU A 183 -4.42 -14.85 12.18
C LEU A 183 -4.00 -16.18 11.53
N THR A 184 -4.75 -16.76 10.59
CA THR A 184 -4.32 -17.98 9.87
C THR A 184 -4.88 -18.02 8.45
N LEU A 185 -3.99 -18.12 7.45
CA LEU A 185 -4.33 -18.39 6.06
C LEU A 185 -4.75 -19.87 5.93
N LYS A 186 -6.05 -20.15 5.70
CA LYS A 186 -6.48 -21.49 5.26
C LYS A 186 -6.77 -21.47 3.76
N ALA A 187 -6.26 -22.47 3.04
CA ALA A 187 -6.51 -22.65 1.60
C ALA A 187 -8.01 -22.79 1.27
N TYR A 188 -8.38 -22.49 0.02
CA TYR A 188 -9.71 -22.77 -0.54
C TYR A 188 -10.09 -24.24 -0.34
N LYS A 189 -11.29 -24.50 0.17
CA LYS A 189 -11.83 -25.86 0.36
C LYS A 189 -13.08 -26.04 -0.48
N GLN A 190 -13.16 -27.18 -1.17
CA GLN A 190 -14.32 -27.54 -1.98
C GLN A 190 -15.43 -28.11 -1.10
N TYR A 191 -16.67 -27.68 -1.34
CA TYR A 191 -17.88 -28.13 -0.65
C TYR A 191 -19.03 -28.26 -1.66
N TRP A 192 -20.06 -29.01 -1.31
CA TRP A 192 -21.31 -29.08 -2.06
C TRP A 192 -22.26 -27.98 -1.59
N PHE A 193 -22.66 -27.08 -2.48
CA PHE A 193 -23.53 -25.96 -2.19
C PHE A 193 -24.94 -26.20 -2.73
N LYS A 194 -25.94 -25.81 -1.95
CA LYS A 194 -27.36 -25.79 -2.30
C LYS A 194 -27.92 -24.39 -2.07
N PHE A 195 -28.47 -23.79 -3.11
CA PHE A 195 -29.18 -22.53 -3.03
C PHE A 195 -30.67 -22.82 -2.87
N GLN A 196 -31.28 -22.30 -1.80
CA GLN A 196 -32.70 -22.46 -1.56
C GLN A 196 -33.30 -21.14 -1.06
N ASP A 197 -34.37 -20.71 -1.71
CA ASP A 197 -35.05 -19.44 -1.48
C ASP A 197 -34.13 -18.22 -1.61
N THR A 198 -33.56 -17.77 -0.49
CA THR A 198 -32.64 -16.62 -0.39
C THR A 198 -31.39 -16.95 0.44
N ALA A 199 -31.14 -18.24 0.68
CA ALA A 199 -30.05 -18.72 1.50
C ALA A 199 -29.18 -19.74 0.76
N ILE A 200 -27.89 -19.72 1.10
CA ILE A 200 -26.90 -20.69 0.65
C ILE A 200 -26.59 -21.64 1.79
N SER A 201 -26.79 -22.94 1.56
CA SER A 201 -26.37 -24.01 2.47
C SER A 201 -25.24 -24.80 1.84
N TYR A 202 -24.26 -25.26 2.62
CA TYR A 202 -23.18 -26.10 2.10
C TYR A 202 -22.85 -27.31 2.99
N PHE A 203 -22.40 -28.38 2.34
CA PHE A 203 -22.17 -29.71 2.88
C PHE A 203 -20.79 -30.23 2.46
N LYS A 204 -20.25 -31.27 3.13
CA LYS A 204 -18.94 -31.83 2.76
C LYS A 204 -18.97 -32.51 1.40
N SER A 205 -20.05 -33.22 1.11
CA SER A 205 -20.27 -33.91 -0.17
C SER A 205 -21.75 -33.93 -0.54
N LYS A 206 -22.05 -34.35 -1.76
CA LYS A 206 -23.42 -34.47 -2.27
C LYS A 206 -24.22 -35.55 -1.51
N GLU A 207 -23.58 -36.62 -1.04
CA GLU A 207 -24.25 -37.71 -0.32
C GLU A 207 -24.71 -37.27 1.08
N GLU A 208 -23.99 -36.33 1.70
CA GLU A 208 -24.33 -35.72 2.99
C GLU A 208 -25.35 -34.58 2.86
N SER A 209 -25.80 -34.22 1.65
CA SER A 209 -26.76 -33.11 1.43
C SER A 209 -28.18 -33.39 1.92
N ILE A 210 -28.44 -34.61 2.41
CA ILE A 210 -29.70 -35.04 3.02
C ILE A 210 -29.70 -34.75 4.55
N GLY A 211 -28.51 -34.53 5.14
CA GLY A 211 -28.34 -34.23 6.57
C GLY A 211 -28.35 -32.73 6.90
N GLU A 212 -27.87 -32.37 8.09
CA GLU A 212 -27.75 -30.97 8.51
C GLU A 212 -26.62 -30.25 7.74
N PRO A 213 -26.85 -29.02 7.22
CA PRO A 213 -25.83 -28.25 6.54
C PRO A 213 -24.72 -27.83 7.52
N ILE A 214 -23.47 -27.79 7.04
CA ILE A 214 -22.34 -27.28 7.84
C ILE A 214 -22.64 -25.85 8.31
N GLN A 215 -23.22 -25.06 7.41
CA GLN A 215 -23.76 -23.76 7.73
C GLN A 215 -24.75 -23.32 6.65
N GLN A 216 -25.76 -22.56 7.09
CA GLN A 216 -26.68 -21.83 6.23
C GLN A 216 -26.37 -20.34 6.32
N ILE A 217 -26.28 -19.69 5.16
CA ILE A 217 -25.97 -18.27 5.01
C ILE A 217 -27.19 -17.59 4.40
N ASN A 218 -27.84 -16.70 5.15
CA ASN A 218 -28.90 -15.87 4.60
C ASN A 218 -28.28 -14.68 3.84
N LEU A 219 -28.64 -14.54 2.57
CA LEU A 219 -28.09 -13.49 1.71
C LEU A 219 -28.92 -12.21 1.70
N LYS A 220 -30.08 -12.17 2.35
CA LYS A 220 -30.92 -10.96 2.35
C LYS A 220 -30.17 -9.77 2.95
N GLY A 221 -29.99 -8.71 2.16
CA GLY A 221 -29.22 -7.53 2.56
C GLY A 221 -27.69 -7.69 2.52
N CYS A 222 -27.16 -8.77 1.92
CA CYS A 222 -25.73 -8.91 1.69
C CYS A 222 -25.26 -8.07 0.50
N GLU A 223 -24.01 -7.59 0.54
CA GLU A 223 -23.39 -6.97 -0.62
C GLU A 223 -22.65 -8.05 -1.44
N VAL A 224 -23.00 -8.15 -2.73
CA VAL A 224 -22.47 -9.17 -3.65
C VAL A 224 -21.54 -8.49 -4.65
N VAL A 225 -20.25 -8.73 -4.50
CA VAL A 225 -19.20 -8.10 -5.31
C VAL A 225 -18.59 -9.15 -6.26
N PRO A 226 -18.59 -8.91 -7.58
CA PRO A 226 -17.94 -9.80 -8.54
C PRO A 226 -16.41 -9.64 -8.49
N ASP A 227 -15.69 -10.75 -8.56
CA ASP A 227 -14.23 -10.79 -8.72
C ASP A 227 -13.89 -11.79 -9.84
N VAL A 228 -14.00 -11.32 -11.08
CA VAL A 228 -13.87 -12.17 -12.27
C VAL A 228 -12.68 -11.74 -13.12
N ASN A 229 -11.89 -12.73 -13.53
CA ASN A 229 -10.94 -12.61 -14.62
C ASN A 229 -11.13 -13.80 -15.57
N VAL A 230 -11.78 -13.52 -16.70
CA VAL A 230 -12.13 -14.52 -17.72
C VAL A 230 -10.88 -15.18 -18.31
N THR A 231 -9.83 -14.41 -18.58
CA THR A 231 -8.56 -14.88 -19.14
C THR A 231 -7.80 -15.81 -18.19
N ALA A 232 -7.88 -15.55 -16.88
CA ALA A 232 -7.23 -16.37 -15.85
C ALA A 232 -8.13 -17.49 -15.30
N GLN A 233 -9.31 -17.74 -15.91
CA GLN A 233 -10.34 -18.66 -15.41
C GLN A 233 -10.64 -18.47 -13.91
N LYS A 234 -10.68 -17.21 -13.47
CA LYS A 234 -10.96 -16.82 -12.10
C LYS A 234 -12.40 -16.33 -12.04
N PHE A 235 -13.27 -17.10 -11.40
CA PHE A 235 -14.68 -16.77 -11.23
C PHE A 235 -15.00 -16.73 -9.74
N LEU A 236 -14.78 -15.59 -9.09
CA LEU A 236 -15.01 -15.42 -7.65
C LEU A 236 -16.19 -14.49 -7.38
N ILE A 237 -16.98 -14.85 -6.37
CA ILE A 237 -18.09 -14.08 -5.83
C ILE A 237 -17.76 -13.77 -4.38
N ARG A 238 -17.67 -12.49 -4.05
CA ARG A 238 -17.43 -12.01 -2.69
C ARG A 238 -18.76 -11.59 -2.06
N LEU A 239 -19.08 -12.21 -0.92
CA LEU A 239 -20.30 -11.99 -0.17
C LEU A 239 -19.96 -11.31 1.16
N LEU A 240 -20.51 -10.12 1.38
CA LEU A 240 -20.43 -9.38 2.64
C LEU A 240 -21.76 -9.51 3.36
N ILE A 241 -21.80 -10.38 4.37
CA ILE A 241 -23.03 -10.75 5.09
C ILE A 241 -23.08 -9.97 6.41
N PRO A 242 -24.12 -9.14 6.66
CA PRO A 242 -24.29 -8.46 7.94
C PRO A 242 -24.45 -9.45 9.10
N ALA A 243 -23.64 -9.32 10.15
CA ALA A 243 -23.75 -10.10 11.38
C ALA A 243 -23.69 -9.18 12.63
N PRO A 244 -24.17 -9.63 13.81
CA PRO A 244 -24.19 -8.81 15.03
C PRO A 244 -22.80 -8.32 15.48
N GLU A 245 -21.74 -9.04 15.12
CA GLU A 245 -20.34 -8.73 15.47
C GLU A 245 -19.60 -7.94 14.37
N GLY A 246 -20.28 -7.57 13.27
CA GLY A 246 -19.71 -6.89 12.10
C GLY A 246 -20.07 -7.56 10.77
N MET A 247 -19.42 -7.18 9.68
CA MET A 247 -19.62 -7.83 8.38
C MET A 247 -18.82 -9.14 8.29
N ASN A 248 -19.49 -10.25 8.00
CA ASN A 248 -18.85 -11.53 7.70
C ASN A 248 -18.53 -11.61 6.21
N GLU A 249 -17.25 -11.76 5.88
CA GLU A 249 -16.78 -11.87 4.48
C GLU A 249 -16.59 -13.34 4.08
N VAL A 250 -17.15 -13.70 2.92
CA VAL A 250 -17.11 -15.05 2.37
C VAL A 250 -16.82 -15.00 0.88
N TYR A 251 -15.92 -15.87 0.41
CA TYR A 251 -15.58 -15.98 -1.01
C TYR A 251 -16.02 -17.33 -1.56
N LEU A 252 -16.79 -17.29 -2.65
CA LEU A 252 -17.20 -18.47 -3.43
C LEU A 252 -16.46 -18.45 -4.76
N ARG A 253 -15.74 -19.53 -5.09
CA ARG A 253 -15.09 -19.69 -6.38
C ARG A 253 -15.82 -20.75 -7.21
N CYS A 254 -16.27 -20.33 -8.39
CA CYS A 254 -16.85 -21.16 -9.43
C CYS A 254 -15.76 -21.71 -10.37
N GLU A 255 -16.07 -22.79 -11.07
CA GLU A 255 -15.15 -23.46 -11.98
C GLU A 255 -15.21 -22.90 -13.40
N ASN A 256 -16.40 -22.50 -13.86
CA ASN A 256 -16.62 -22.05 -15.23
C ASN A 256 -17.56 -20.83 -15.30
N GLU A 257 -17.62 -20.20 -16.47
CA GLU A 257 -18.43 -19.00 -16.73
C GLU A 257 -19.93 -19.23 -16.57
N GLN A 258 -20.42 -20.41 -16.96
CA GLN A 258 -21.83 -20.74 -16.89
C GLN A 258 -22.30 -20.87 -15.44
N GLN A 259 -21.54 -21.61 -14.63
CA GLN A 259 -21.75 -21.77 -13.20
C GLN A 259 -21.62 -20.42 -12.51
N TYR A 260 -20.60 -19.62 -12.84
CA TYR A 260 -20.47 -18.27 -12.28
C TYR A 260 -21.66 -17.37 -12.58
N ALA A 261 -22.14 -17.33 -13.83
CA ALA A 261 -23.26 -16.49 -14.21
C ALA A 261 -24.53 -16.85 -13.42
N GLN A 262 -24.80 -18.15 -13.25
CA GLN A 262 -25.95 -18.63 -12.47
C GLN A 262 -25.82 -18.30 -10.97
N TRP A 263 -24.66 -18.59 -10.37
CA TRP A 263 -24.43 -18.33 -8.94
C TRP A 263 -24.37 -16.83 -8.62
N MET A 264 -23.82 -16.01 -9.51
CA MET A 264 -23.77 -14.55 -9.34
C MET A 264 -25.16 -13.93 -9.46
N ALA A 265 -25.96 -14.33 -10.47
CA ALA A 265 -27.35 -13.90 -10.61
C ALA A 265 -28.17 -14.29 -9.38
N ALA A 266 -28.02 -15.53 -8.90
CA ALA A 266 -28.69 -16.04 -7.71
C ALA A 266 -28.36 -15.20 -6.47
N CYS A 267 -27.07 -14.95 -6.23
CA CYS A 267 -26.63 -14.14 -5.09
C CYS A 267 -27.16 -12.69 -5.17
N ARG A 268 -27.12 -12.06 -6.36
CA ARG A 268 -27.63 -10.70 -6.59
C ARG A 268 -29.14 -10.57 -6.40
N LEU A 269 -29.91 -11.61 -6.75
CA LEU A 269 -31.34 -11.62 -6.51
C LEU A 269 -31.66 -11.84 -5.03
N ALA A 270 -30.98 -12.80 -4.39
CA ALA A 270 -31.20 -13.06 -2.97
C ALA A 270 -30.77 -11.90 -2.07
N SER A 271 -29.75 -11.11 -2.45
CA SER A 271 -29.42 -9.87 -1.72
C SER A 271 -30.56 -8.87 -1.70
N LYS A 272 -31.32 -8.78 -2.80
CA LYS A 272 -32.55 -7.98 -2.92
C LYS A 272 -33.79 -8.67 -2.35
N GLY A 273 -33.64 -9.87 -1.77
CA GLY A 273 -34.73 -10.65 -1.18
C GLY A 273 -35.62 -11.37 -2.20
N LYS A 274 -35.17 -11.52 -3.45
CA LYS A 274 -35.87 -12.22 -4.53
C LYS A 274 -35.36 -13.66 -4.65
N SER A 275 -36.24 -14.61 -4.97
CA SER A 275 -35.88 -16.02 -5.16
C SER A 275 -35.53 -16.32 -6.62
N LEU A 276 -35.02 -17.54 -6.85
CA LEU A 276 -34.72 -18.07 -8.19
C LEU A 276 -35.95 -18.20 -9.11
N ALA A 277 -37.16 -18.10 -8.55
CA ALA A 277 -38.42 -18.13 -9.30
C ALA A 277 -38.85 -16.75 -9.82
N ASP A 278 -38.10 -15.68 -9.53
CA ASP A 278 -38.37 -14.35 -10.06
C ASP A 278 -38.09 -14.31 -11.58
N SER A 279 -38.98 -13.69 -12.35
CA SER A 279 -38.87 -13.60 -13.81
C SER A 279 -37.60 -12.88 -14.28
N SER A 280 -36.95 -12.10 -13.41
CA SER A 280 -35.66 -11.44 -13.68
C SER A 280 -34.43 -12.34 -13.57
N PHE A 281 -34.56 -13.60 -13.12
CA PHE A 281 -33.41 -14.49 -12.97
C PHE A 281 -32.75 -14.83 -14.31
N GLN A 282 -33.53 -15.17 -15.33
CA GLN A 282 -33.00 -15.50 -16.65
C GLN A 282 -32.39 -14.26 -17.32
N SER A 283 -33.03 -13.10 -17.23
CA SER A 283 -32.50 -11.86 -17.80
C SER A 283 -31.22 -11.39 -17.09
N GLU A 284 -31.07 -11.62 -15.78
CA GLU A 284 -29.83 -11.33 -15.06
C GLU A 284 -28.70 -12.29 -15.48
N ILE A 285 -28.99 -13.58 -15.70
CA ILE A 285 -28.00 -14.53 -16.25
C ILE A 285 -27.53 -14.10 -17.64
N GLU A 286 -28.46 -13.74 -18.52
CA GLU A 286 -28.15 -13.26 -19.87
C GLU A 286 -27.35 -11.95 -19.86
N SER A 287 -27.70 -11.02 -18.95
CA SER A 287 -26.95 -9.79 -18.73
C SER A 287 -25.51 -10.07 -18.28
N ILE A 288 -25.32 -10.99 -17.32
CA ILE A 288 -23.97 -11.38 -16.86
C ILE A 288 -23.19 -12.10 -17.97
N ARG A 289 -23.82 -13.00 -18.74
CA ARG A 289 -23.19 -13.65 -19.89
C ARG A 289 -22.78 -12.65 -20.97
N SER A 290 -23.65 -11.68 -21.26
CA SER A 290 -23.36 -10.61 -22.21
C SER A 290 -22.21 -9.74 -21.73
N PHE A 291 -22.14 -9.43 -20.43
CA PHE A 291 -21.01 -8.72 -19.83
C PHE A 291 -19.70 -9.51 -19.91
N LEU A 292 -19.73 -10.82 -19.62
CA LEU A 292 -18.56 -11.71 -19.77
C LEU A 292 -18.12 -11.82 -21.23
N ALA A 293 -19.06 -11.89 -22.17
CA ALA A 293 -18.78 -11.89 -23.62
C ALA A 293 -18.21 -10.54 -24.09
N MET A 294 -18.70 -9.41 -23.55
CA MET A 294 -18.15 -8.08 -23.81
C MET A 294 -16.72 -7.93 -23.28
N GLN A 295 -16.39 -8.54 -22.14
CA GLN A 295 -14.99 -8.61 -21.67
C GLN A 295 -14.11 -9.47 -22.60
N LYS A 296 -14.67 -10.54 -23.20
CA LYS A 296 -13.98 -11.34 -24.24
C LYS A 296 -13.79 -10.59 -25.57
N THR A 297 -14.75 -9.75 -25.98
CA THR A 297 -14.64 -8.99 -27.23
C THR A 297 -13.82 -7.71 -27.05
N ARG A 298 -13.83 -7.08 -25.87
CA ARG A 298 -12.84 -6.04 -25.51
C ARG A 298 -11.41 -6.58 -25.48
N SER A 299 -11.21 -7.86 -25.14
CA SER A 299 -9.91 -8.53 -25.29
C SER A 299 -9.65 -9.04 -26.72
N GLY A 300 -10.67 -9.11 -27.59
CA GLY A 300 -10.58 -9.57 -28.98
C GLY A 300 -10.39 -8.47 -30.04
N SER A 301 -10.52 -7.18 -29.67
CA SER A 301 -10.16 -6.04 -30.55
C SER A 301 -8.74 -5.50 -30.31
N HIS A 302 -8.01 -6.11 -29.37
CA HIS A 302 -6.54 -6.08 -29.40
C HIS A 302 -6.07 -7.22 -30.30
N GLY A 303 -6.21 -7.01 -31.61
CA GLY A 303 -5.61 -7.91 -32.59
C GLY A 303 -4.13 -8.06 -32.29
N ASN A 304 -3.69 -9.31 -32.11
CA ASN A 304 -2.33 -9.82 -32.24
C ASN A 304 -1.19 -8.79 -32.22
N ALA A 305 -1.14 -7.93 -31.21
CA ALA A 305 0.13 -7.69 -30.59
C ALA A 305 0.39 -9.02 -29.90
N ALA A 306 1.45 -9.71 -30.30
CA ALA A 306 2.12 -10.57 -29.35
C ALA A 306 2.06 -9.86 -27.98
N ALA A 307 1.87 -10.60 -26.90
CA ALA A 307 2.57 -10.16 -25.71
C ALA A 307 4.02 -9.97 -26.16
N THR A 308 4.39 -8.75 -26.56
CA THR A 308 5.62 -8.16 -26.07
C THR A 308 5.50 -8.46 -24.58
N ASP A 309 6.08 -9.57 -24.15
CA ASP A 309 7.38 -9.53 -23.48
C ASP A 309 7.86 -8.07 -23.32
N GLU A 310 7.05 -7.23 -22.67
CA GLU A 310 7.56 -6.23 -21.76
C GLU A 310 8.16 -7.09 -20.65
N ILE A 311 9.35 -7.60 -20.96
CA ILE A 311 10.27 -8.20 -20.03
C ILE A 311 10.52 -7.08 -19.04
N ILE A 312 9.63 -6.96 -18.04
CA ILE A 312 9.86 -6.04 -16.94
C ILE A 312 11.20 -6.48 -16.39
N ASN A 313 12.15 -5.55 -16.49
CA ASN A 313 13.52 -5.82 -16.18
C ASN A 313 13.57 -6.14 -14.69
N THR A 314 13.56 -7.42 -14.32
CA THR A 314 13.51 -7.84 -12.91
C THR A 314 14.61 -7.22 -12.06
N HIS A 315 15.69 -6.76 -12.69
CA HIS A 315 16.80 -6.04 -12.08
C HIS A 315 16.51 -4.58 -11.73
N SER A 316 15.46 -3.95 -12.29
CA SER A 316 15.01 -2.62 -11.86
C SER A 316 14.17 -2.65 -10.58
N LEU A 317 13.72 -3.85 -10.17
CA LEU A 317 12.84 -4.06 -9.02
C LEU A 317 13.58 -4.47 -7.75
N VAL A 318 14.86 -4.81 -7.86
CA VAL A 318 15.68 -5.33 -6.75
C VAL A 318 16.98 -4.55 -6.61
N SER A 319 17.58 -4.58 -5.42
CA SER A 319 18.84 -3.88 -5.18
C SER A 319 20.03 -4.48 -5.96
N PRO A 320 21.12 -3.72 -6.18
CA PRO A 320 22.27 -4.19 -6.93
C PRO A 320 22.96 -5.44 -6.34
N ARG A 321 22.86 -5.71 -5.03
CA ARG A 321 23.35 -6.95 -4.42
C ARG A 321 22.66 -8.18 -5.02
N TYR A 322 21.34 -8.13 -5.19
CA TYR A 322 20.57 -9.23 -5.76
C TYR A 322 20.70 -9.31 -7.27
N HIS A 323 20.90 -8.18 -7.95
CA HIS A 323 21.30 -8.13 -9.36
C HIS A 323 22.60 -8.91 -9.63
N LYS A 324 23.61 -8.73 -8.76
CA LYS A 324 24.89 -9.45 -8.88
C LYS A 324 24.79 -10.92 -8.49
N LYS A 325 23.93 -11.26 -7.52
CA LYS A 325 23.78 -12.62 -6.98
C LYS A 325 22.99 -13.54 -7.92
N TYR A 326 21.96 -13.03 -8.59
CA TYR A 326 21.03 -13.84 -9.37
C TYR A 326 20.92 -13.38 -10.83
N LYS A 327 20.80 -14.33 -11.75
CA LYS A 327 20.49 -14.01 -13.16
C LYS A 327 19.01 -13.63 -13.29
N ALA A 328 18.66 -12.81 -14.28
CA ALA A 328 17.27 -12.39 -14.53
C ALA A 328 16.28 -13.58 -14.62
N LYS A 329 16.70 -14.67 -15.27
CA LYS A 329 15.92 -15.92 -15.39
C LYS A 329 15.61 -16.62 -14.05
N GLN A 330 16.39 -16.35 -13.00
CA GLN A 330 16.18 -16.90 -11.66
C GLN A 330 15.36 -15.96 -10.77
N LEU A 331 15.49 -14.63 -10.99
CA LEU A 331 14.74 -13.62 -10.26
C LEU A 331 13.26 -13.59 -10.68
N ALA A 332 12.98 -13.67 -11.99
CA ALA A 332 11.62 -13.59 -12.51
C ALA A 332 10.64 -14.58 -11.84
N PRO A 333 10.94 -15.90 -11.75
CA PRO A 333 10.02 -16.83 -11.09
C PRO A 333 9.78 -16.51 -9.61
N ARG A 334 10.80 -16.04 -8.89
CA ARG A 334 10.70 -15.73 -7.45
C ARG A 334 9.86 -14.48 -7.18
N ILE A 335 10.02 -13.45 -8.01
CA ILE A 335 9.19 -12.25 -7.96
C ILE A 335 7.75 -12.59 -8.36
N LEU A 336 7.56 -13.42 -9.39
CA LEU A 336 6.23 -13.86 -9.82
C LEU A 336 5.51 -14.72 -8.79
N ASP A 337 6.23 -15.56 -8.04
CA ASP A 337 5.67 -16.33 -6.93
C ASP A 337 5.17 -15.40 -5.81
N ALA A 338 5.99 -14.43 -5.40
CA ALA A 338 5.56 -13.40 -4.45
C ALA A 338 4.42 -12.53 -4.99
N TYR A 339 4.38 -12.27 -6.31
CA TYR A 339 3.34 -11.49 -6.98
C TYR A 339 1.94 -12.11 -6.83
N GLN A 340 1.83 -13.44 -6.80
CA GLN A 340 0.53 -14.11 -6.62
C GLN A 340 -0.20 -13.68 -5.35
N ASN A 341 0.54 -13.29 -4.30
CA ASN A 341 -0.01 -12.85 -3.02
C ASN A 341 -0.45 -11.38 -3.03
N VAL A 342 -0.02 -10.58 -4.01
CA VAL A 342 -0.27 -9.12 -4.05
C VAL A 342 -1.07 -8.68 -5.28
N ALA A 343 -1.25 -9.56 -6.27
CA ALA A 343 -1.90 -9.26 -7.55
C ALA A 343 -3.35 -8.74 -7.46
N GLN A 344 -4.01 -8.91 -6.32
CA GLN A 344 -5.39 -8.48 -6.08
C GLN A 344 -5.51 -7.17 -5.29
N LEU A 345 -4.39 -6.60 -4.84
CA LEU A 345 -4.41 -5.36 -4.07
C LEU A 345 -4.76 -4.18 -4.97
N SER A 346 -5.51 -3.21 -4.44
CA SER A 346 -5.64 -1.90 -5.09
C SER A 346 -4.29 -1.18 -5.11
N LEU A 347 -4.14 -0.12 -5.91
CA LEU A 347 -2.91 0.69 -5.91
C LEU A 347 -2.57 1.17 -4.50
N THR A 348 -3.58 1.72 -3.81
CA THR A 348 -3.45 2.21 -2.45
C THR A 348 -3.06 1.11 -1.47
N ASP A 349 -3.72 -0.05 -1.51
CA ASP A 349 -3.42 -1.15 -0.60
C ASP A 349 -2.03 -1.73 -0.84
N ALA A 350 -1.58 -1.79 -2.11
CA ALA A 350 -0.25 -2.23 -2.46
C ALA A 350 0.83 -1.27 -1.91
N VAL A 351 0.62 0.04 -2.06
CA VAL A 351 1.50 1.06 -1.49
C VAL A 351 1.53 0.98 0.04
N MET A 352 0.36 0.90 0.68
CA MET A 352 0.27 0.74 2.14
C MET A 352 0.95 -0.53 2.61
N ARG A 353 0.79 -1.64 1.88
CA ARG A 353 1.45 -2.91 2.19
C ARG A 353 2.97 -2.81 2.06
N PHE A 354 3.47 -2.12 1.03
CA PHE A 354 4.90 -1.84 0.86
C PHE A 354 5.44 -1.09 2.08
N LEU A 355 4.76 -0.02 2.49
CA LEU A 355 5.15 0.79 3.64
C LEU A 355 5.08 0.02 4.97
N GLN A 356 4.08 -0.84 5.14
CA GLN A 356 3.98 -1.71 6.33
C GLN A 356 5.16 -2.68 6.44
N ILE A 357 5.56 -3.31 5.33
CA ILE A 357 6.71 -4.23 5.32
C ILE A 357 7.99 -3.44 5.58
N TRP A 358 8.15 -2.26 4.97
CA TRP A 358 9.29 -1.38 5.24
C TRP A 358 9.38 -0.95 6.71
N GLN A 359 8.25 -0.64 7.36
CA GLN A 359 8.19 -0.31 8.78
C GLN A 359 8.50 -1.49 9.71
N ALA A 360 8.32 -2.72 9.23
CA ALA A 360 8.61 -3.93 10.00
C ALA A 360 10.09 -4.33 9.97
N LEU A 361 10.91 -3.70 9.12
CA LEU A 361 12.34 -3.98 9.03
C LEU A 361 13.07 -3.61 10.33
N PRO A 362 14.08 -4.38 10.77
CA PRO A 362 14.74 -4.17 12.07
C PRO A 362 15.35 -2.77 12.25
N ASP A 363 15.92 -2.23 11.18
CA ASP A 363 16.62 -0.93 11.18
C ASP A 363 15.70 0.24 10.78
N PHE A 364 14.39 0.01 10.70
CA PHE A 364 13.44 1.05 10.33
C PHE A 364 13.51 2.23 11.30
N GLY A 365 13.64 3.43 10.72
CA GLY A 365 13.66 4.69 11.46
C GLY A 365 14.95 4.97 12.25
N LEU A 366 16.02 4.21 12.04
CA LEU A 366 17.33 4.50 12.62
C LEU A 366 18.08 5.58 11.83
N SER A 367 18.34 6.71 12.49
CA SER A 367 19.24 7.75 12.00
C SER A 367 20.59 7.64 12.70
N TYR A 368 21.64 7.33 11.95
CA TYR A 368 22.99 7.17 12.50
C TYR A 368 23.74 8.50 12.58
N VAL A 369 24.49 8.70 13.66
CA VAL A 369 25.44 9.80 13.85
C VAL A 369 26.69 9.26 14.51
N VAL A 370 27.88 9.59 13.99
CA VAL A 370 29.13 9.21 14.64
C VAL A 370 29.39 10.16 15.80
N VAL A 371 29.60 9.59 16.99
CA VAL A 371 29.80 10.32 18.24
C VAL A 371 30.98 9.77 19.02
N ARG A 372 31.54 10.59 19.89
CA ARG A 372 32.54 10.19 20.88
C ARG A 372 31.94 10.31 22.28
N PHE A 373 31.69 9.17 22.91
CA PHE A 373 31.17 9.14 24.28
C PHE A 373 32.21 9.65 25.27
N LYS A 374 31.76 10.37 26.31
CA LYS A 374 32.59 10.87 27.40
C LYS A 374 33.31 9.69 28.07
N GLY A 375 34.63 9.76 28.15
CA GLY A 375 35.48 8.69 28.70
C GLY A 375 35.90 7.63 27.67
N SER A 376 35.31 7.60 26.48
CA SER A 376 35.76 6.77 25.36
C SER A 376 36.84 7.50 24.55
N ARG A 377 37.86 6.76 24.11
CA ARG A 377 38.88 7.25 23.18
C ARG A 377 38.56 6.90 21.72
N LYS A 378 37.55 6.07 21.49
CA LYS A 378 37.15 5.59 20.16
C LYS A 378 35.87 6.28 19.74
N ASP A 379 35.74 6.50 18.43
CA ASP A 379 34.50 6.93 17.82
C ASP A 379 33.55 5.75 17.70
N GLU A 380 32.29 6.01 18.00
CA GLU A 380 31.20 5.04 18.03
C GLU A 380 29.99 5.63 17.30
N VAL A 381 28.94 4.84 17.12
CA VAL A 381 27.72 5.32 16.45
C VAL A 381 26.58 5.44 17.44
N LEU A 382 25.90 6.57 17.40
CA LEU A 382 24.60 6.77 18.01
C LEU A 382 23.53 6.59 16.93
N GLY A 383 22.70 5.56 17.08
CA GLY A 383 21.46 5.43 16.33
C GLY A 383 20.32 6.13 17.07
N ILE A 384 19.64 7.05 16.40
CA ILE A 384 18.49 7.78 16.90
C ILE A 384 17.25 7.18 16.25
N ALA A 385 16.35 6.62 17.06
CA ALA A 385 15.09 6.04 16.63
C ALA A 385 13.90 6.83 17.20
N PRO A 386 12.66 6.58 16.73
CA PRO A 386 11.48 7.29 17.23
C PRO A 386 11.21 7.15 18.73
N ASN A 387 11.63 6.04 19.34
CA ASN A 387 11.32 5.72 20.75
C ASN A 387 12.56 5.46 21.62
N ARG A 388 13.76 5.47 21.03
CA ARG A 388 15.00 5.05 21.70
C ARG A 388 16.24 5.62 21.03
N LEU A 389 17.32 5.69 21.81
CA LEU A 389 18.69 5.86 21.35
C LEU A 389 19.43 4.54 21.49
N ILE A 390 20.25 4.20 20.51
CA ILE A 390 21.09 3.00 20.53
C ILE A 390 22.56 3.39 20.34
N ARG A 391 23.44 2.80 21.15
CA ARG A 391 24.89 2.89 20.98
C ARG A 391 25.36 1.64 20.25
N ILE A 392 26.05 1.85 19.15
CA ILE A 392 26.57 0.80 18.29
C ILE A 392 28.09 0.90 18.28
N ASP A 393 28.76 -0.23 18.49
CA ASP A 393 30.22 -0.32 18.38
C ASP A 393 30.62 -0.28 16.90
N LEU A 394 31.56 0.59 16.55
CA LEU A 394 31.97 0.77 15.16
C LEU A 394 32.76 -0.42 14.59
N ALA A 395 33.48 -1.15 15.45
CA ALA A 395 34.35 -2.24 15.03
C ALA A 395 33.57 -3.53 14.79
N VAL A 396 32.54 -3.79 15.61
CA VAL A 396 31.72 -5.01 15.51
C VAL A 396 30.40 -4.77 14.78
N GLY A 397 29.85 -3.56 14.83
CA GLY A 397 28.53 -3.22 14.27
C GLY A 397 27.36 -3.61 15.18
N ASP A 398 27.65 -4.16 16.36
CA ASP A 398 26.63 -4.63 17.30
C ASP A 398 26.10 -3.51 18.22
N VAL A 399 24.85 -3.65 18.62
CA VAL A 399 24.21 -2.78 19.62
C VAL A 399 24.79 -3.06 20.99
N VAL A 400 25.55 -2.11 21.53
CA VAL A 400 26.16 -2.17 22.86
C VAL A 400 25.14 -1.84 23.95
N LYS A 401 24.35 -0.77 23.73
CA LYS A 401 23.40 -0.29 24.73
C LYS A 401 22.21 0.40 24.07
N THR A 402 21.05 0.30 24.71
CA THR A 402 19.81 0.95 24.28
C THR A 402 19.25 1.78 25.43
N TRP A 403 18.86 3.02 25.14
CA TRP A 403 18.18 3.91 26.07
C TRP A 403 16.82 4.30 25.50
N ARG A 404 15.76 4.22 26.31
CA ARG A 404 14.39 4.54 25.88
C ARG A 404 14.04 5.97 26.23
N TYR A 405 13.29 6.66 25.36
CA TYR A 405 12.84 8.03 25.61
C TYR A 405 11.91 8.14 26.82
N ASN A 406 11.11 7.11 27.10
CA ASN A 406 10.23 7.10 28.29
C ASN A 406 11.00 7.25 29.61
N ASN A 407 12.28 6.87 29.64
CA ASN A 407 13.11 6.97 30.83
C ASN A 407 13.98 8.24 30.80
N MET A 408 13.87 9.07 29.76
CA MET A 408 14.63 10.31 29.63
C MET A 408 13.97 11.39 30.48
N LYS A 409 14.75 12.02 31.36
CA LYS A 409 14.27 13.14 32.18
C LYS A 409 14.48 14.48 31.47
N GLN A 410 15.71 14.67 30.97
CA GLN A 410 16.12 15.89 30.30
C GLN A 410 17.36 15.64 29.44
N TRP A 411 17.59 16.51 28.47
CA TRP A 411 18.86 16.60 27.76
C TRP A 411 19.30 18.06 27.66
N ASN A 412 20.61 18.26 27.61
CA ASN A 412 21.22 19.57 27.49
C ASN A 412 22.37 19.49 26.48
N VAL A 413 22.61 20.59 25.76
CA VAL A 413 23.74 20.74 24.87
C VAL A 413 24.64 21.82 25.44
N ASN A 414 25.89 21.45 25.73
CA ASN A 414 26.92 22.42 26.01
C ASN A 414 27.59 22.81 24.69
N TRP A 415 27.29 24.01 24.22
CA TRP A 415 27.76 24.55 22.94
C TRP A 415 29.27 24.86 22.93
N ASP A 416 29.83 25.25 24.08
CA ASP A 416 31.26 25.59 24.19
C ASP A 416 32.15 24.38 23.93
N ILE A 417 31.77 23.23 24.48
CA ILE A 417 32.51 21.96 24.32
C ILE A 417 31.87 21.03 23.28
N ARG A 418 30.81 21.49 22.59
CA ARG A 418 30.02 20.73 21.61
C ARG A 418 29.67 19.32 22.10
N GLN A 419 29.06 19.26 23.28
CA GLN A 419 28.71 18.00 23.94
C GLN A 419 27.22 17.97 24.28
N VAL A 420 26.56 16.88 23.90
CA VAL A 420 25.20 16.57 24.32
C VAL A 420 25.28 15.72 25.60
N ALA A 421 24.52 16.09 26.62
CA ALA A 421 24.36 15.35 27.86
C ALA A 421 22.90 14.98 28.06
N ILE A 422 22.62 13.72 28.37
CA ILE A 422 21.26 13.20 28.54
C ILE A 422 21.18 12.48 29.88
N GLU A 423 20.19 12.87 30.68
CA GLU A 423 19.87 12.27 31.96
C GLU A 423 18.67 11.33 31.81
N PHE A 424 18.86 10.09 32.25
CA PHE A 424 17.81 9.09 32.34
C PHE A 424 17.49 8.77 33.80
N GLU A 425 16.33 8.15 34.02
CA GLU A 425 15.97 7.56 35.31
C GLU A 425 17.01 6.55 35.80
N GLY A 426 17.12 6.42 37.12
CA GLY A 426 18.11 5.54 37.76
C GLY A 426 19.53 6.11 37.81
N ASN A 427 19.68 7.44 37.76
CA ASN A 427 20.97 8.15 37.79
C ASN A 427 21.91 7.76 36.62
N ILE A 428 21.32 7.38 35.48
CA ILE A 428 22.08 7.04 34.28
C ILE A 428 22.27 8.32 33.46
N ASN A 429 23.49 8.83 33.47
CA ASN A 429 23.87 10.00 32.68
C ASN A 429 24.78 9.58 31.52
N ILE A 430 24.45 10.01 30.31
CA ILE A 430 25.31 9.85 29.14
C ILE A 430 25.72 11.21 28.62
N ALA A 431 26.94 11.30 28.12
CA ALA A 431 27.41 12.50 27.44
C ALA A 431 28.28 12.10 26.25
N PHE A 432 28.16 12.81 25.14
CA PHE A 432 28.91 12.53 23.93
C PHE A 432 29.08 13.80 23.08
N ALA A 433 30.18 13.87 22.33
CA ALA A 433 30.41 14.90 21.33
C ALA A 433 30.12 14.33 19.94
N CYS A 434 29.52 15.13 19.05
CA CYS A 434 29.21 14.70 17.68
C CYS A 434 30.42 14.89 16.76
N VAL A 435 30.68 13.93 15.87
CA VAL A 435 31.82 13.94 14.94
C VAL A 435 31.37 14.22 13.51
N THR A 436 30.36 13.50 13.02
CA THR A 436 29.86 13.64 11.63
C THR A 436 28.71 14.64 11.46
N ALA A 437 28.18 15.16 12.55
CA ALA A 437 27.05 16.09 12.55
C ALA A 437 27.25 17.15 13.64
N ASP A 438 26.56 18.28 13.51
CA ASP A 438 26.48 19.25 14.60
C ASP A 438 25.65 18.65 15.76
N CYS A 439 25.99 19.02 17.01
CA CYS A 439 25.21 18.66 18.18
C CYS A 439 23.77 19.18 18.09
N LYS A 440 23.56 20.28 17.36
CA LYS A 440 22.23 20.83 17.10
C LYS A 440 21.32 19.87 16.34
N ILE A 441 21.88 19.09 15.41
CA ILE A 441 21.11 18.08 14.64
C ILE A 441 20.61 16.99 15.59
N VAL A 442 21.48 16.46 16.45
CA VAL A 442 21.10 15.42 17.41
C VAL A 442 20.09 15.94 18.42
N HIS A 443 20.29 17.16 18.92
CA HIS A 443 19.34 17.87 19.78
C HIS A 443 17.96 18.00 19.14
N GLU A 444 17.89 18.46 17.88
CA GLU A 444 16.65 18.57 17.14
C GLU A 444 15.99 17.21 16.90
N PHE A 445 16.75 16.16 16.60
CA PHE A 445 16.19 14.81 16.43
C PHE A 445 15.51 14.30 17.71
N ILE A 446 16.15 14.47 18.88
CA ILE A 446 15.60 14.08 20.18
C ILE A 446 14.33 14.89 20.46
N GLY A 447 14.42 16.22 20.39
CA GLY A 447 13.29 17.12 20.64
C GLY A 447 12.13 16.91 19.67
N GLY A 448 12.42 16.67 18.40
CA GLY A 448 11.44 16.41 17.36
C GLY A 448 10.73 15.07 17.52
N TYR A 449 11.45 13.99 17.87
CA TYR A 449 10.77 12.72 18.18
C TYR A 449 9.92 12.77 19.44
N ILE A 450 10.38 13.49 20.47
CA ILE A 450 9.56 13.76 21.67
C ILE A 450 8.31 14.55 21.27
N PHE A 451 8.46 15.64 20.50
CA PHE A 451 7.34 16.42 19.99
C PHE A 451 6.34 15.54 19.22
N MET A 452 6.81 14.70 18.30
CA MET A 452 5.96 13.77 17.54
C MET A 452 5.19 12.80 18.44
N SER A 453 5.78 12.35 19.56
CA SER A 453 5.11 11.48 20.54
C SER A 453 4.04 12.20 21.38
N THR A 454 4.10 13.53 21.50
CA THR A 454 3.09 14.33 22.23
C THR A 454 1.84 14.62 21.40
N ARG A 455 1.88 14.37 20.08
CA ARG A 455 0.73 14.53 19.20
C ARG A 455 -0.32 13.47 19.56
N SER A 456 -1.53 13.92 19.91
CA SER A 456 -2.64 13.04 20.31
C SER A 456 -3.74 13.03 19.27
N ARG A 457 -4.49 11.91 19.15
CA ARG A 457 -5.57 11.72 18.14
C ARG A 457 -6.76 12.65 18.35
N ALA A 458 -6.86 13.30 19.50
CA ALA A 458 -8.05 14.00 19.96
C ALA A 458 -7.88 15.53 20.06
N LYS A 459 -6.66 16.07 19.90
CA LYS A 459 -6.41 17.51 20.07
C LYS A 459 -6.02 18.12 18.74
N SER A 460 -6.92 18.98 18.23
CA SER A 460 -6.74 20.07 17.26
C SER A 460 -5.77 19.81 16.09
N ASP A 461 -6.26 19.96 14.86
CA ASP A 461 -5.44 19.97 13.63
C ASP A 461 -4.34 21.03 13.60
N THR A 462 -4.24 21.91 14.61
CA THR A 462 -3.19 22.92 14.69
C THR A 462 -1.93 22.37 15.33
N LEU A 463 -0.82 22.48 14.60
CA LEU A 463 0.51 22.14 15.09
C LEU A 463 0.93 23.12 16.19
N ASN A 464 1.39 22.61 17.34
CA ASN A 464 1.93 23.46 18.39
C ASN A 464 3.39 23.85 18.08
N GLU A 465 3.56 24.88 17.25
CA GLU A 465 4.87 25.40 16.81
C GLU A 465 5.74 25.88 17.97
N GLU A 466 5.13 26.54 18.97
CA GLU A 466 5.86 27.02 20.15
C GLU A 466 6.51 25.87 20.93
N LEU A 467 5.76 24.77 21.14
CA LEU A 467 6.30 23.58 21.78
C LEU A 467 7.41 22.94 20.93
N PHE A 468 7.27 22.90 19.61
CA PHE A 468 8.32 22.38 18.73
C PHE A 468 9.60 23.20 18.86
N HIS A 469 9.53 24.54 18.78
CA HIS A 469 10.69 25.41 18.95
C HIS A 469 11.28 25.35 20.36
N LYS A 470 10.47 25.19 21.40
CA LYS A 470 10.95 24.97 22.76
C LYS A 470 11.78 23.67 22.89
N LEU A 471 11.38 22.62 22.18
CA LEU A 471 12.08 21.34 22.20
C LEU A 471 13.28 21.28 21.25
N THR A 472 13.34 22.11 20.20
CA THR A 472 14.35 22.00 19.13
C THR A 472 15.28 23.20 18.98
N GLY A 473 14.87 24.40 19.40
CA GLY A 473 15.65 25.63 19.22
C GLY A 473 16.89 25.73 20.09
N GLY A 474 16.94 24.98 21.19
CA GLY A 474 17.94 25.18 22.24
C GLY A 474 17.63 26.47 23.02
N HIS A 475 18.13 26.60 24.25
CA HIS A 475 17.98 27.84 25.02
C HIS A 475 18.92 28.95 24.51
N GLU A 476 18.97 29.19 23.21
CA GLU A 476 19.46 30.47 22.70
C GLU A 476 18.30 31.44 22.91
N ALA A 477 18.49 32.38 23.84
CA ALA A 477 17.52 33.45 24.07
C ALA A 477 17.21 34.12 22.73
N LEU A 478 15.92 34.08 22.33
CA LEU A 478 15.37 34.87 21.23
C LEU A 478 15.73 36.34 21.38
#